data_AF-A0A564FXX5-F1
#
_entry.id   AF-A0A564FXX5-F1
#
_cell.length_a   1.000
_cell.length_b   1.000
_cell.length_c   1.000
_cell.angle_alpha   90.00
_cell.angle_beta   90.00
_cell.angle_gamma   90.00
#
_symmetry.space_group_name_H-M   'P 1'
#
loop_
_entity.id
_entity.type
_entity.pdbx_description
1 polymer ?
#
loop_
_entity_poly.entity_id
_entity_poly.type
_entity_poly.pdbx_seq_one_letter_code
_entity_poly.pdbx_strand_id
1 'polypeptide(L)' 'MTIEPTEFDMIALARRGLQALYDEGCAGIEFAQGHARIDPATMDYTAESKEAQEQAYEVWSAAYDRFARFNVLHPERVAA' A
#
# COMPACT_ATOMS: atom_id res chain seq x y z
N MET A 1 -6.20 -12.97 -35.07
CA MET A 1 -4.79 -12.98 -34.63
C MET A 1 -4.79 -12.56 -33.17
N THR A 2 -4.58 -13.49 -32.25
CA THR A 2 -4.44 -13.22 -30.81
C THR A 2 -2.99 -12.88 -30.53
N ILE A 3 -2.74 -11.72 -29.91
CA ILE A 3 -1.41 -11.35 -29.44
C ILE A 3 -1.32 -11.84 -28.00
N GLU A 4 -0.43 -12.78 -27.74
CA GLU A 4 -0.15 -13.25 -26.38
C GLU A 4 0.60 -12.14 -25.59
N PRO A 5 0.29 -11.94 -24.31
CA PRO A 5 1.00 -10.97 -23.48
C PRO A 5 2.49 -11.29 -23.43
N THR A 6 3.33 -10.28 -23.60
CA THR A 6 4.77 -10.43 -23.42
C THR A 6 5.13 -10.44 -21.93
N GLU A 7 6.34 -10.89 -21.59
CA GLU A 7 6.86 -10.81 -20.23
C GLU A 7 6.83 -9.36 -19.70
N PHE A 8 7.13 -8.37 -20.55
CA PHE A 8 7.05 -6.96 -20.19
C PHE A 8 5.63 -6.52 -19.84
N ASP A 9 4.61 -7.03 -20.54
CA ASP A 9 3.21 -6.74 -20.24
C ASP A 9 2.80 -7.32 -18.89
N MET A 10 3.28 -8.52 -18.58
CA MET A 10 3.03 -9.18 -17.29
C MET A 10 3.72 -8.44 -16.13
N ILE A 11 4.97 -7.99 -16.31
CA ILE A 11 5.69 -7.18 -15.31
C ILE A 11 4.98 -5.84 -15.08
N ALA A 12 4.52 -5.18 -16.15
CA ALA A 12 3.78 -3.92 -16.05
C ALA A 12 2.43 -4.10 -15.32
N LEU A 13 1.72 -5.20 -15.61
CA LEU A 13 0.48 -5.54 -14.92
C LEU A 13 0.72 -5.81 -13.43
N ALA A 14 1.72 -6.61 -13.10
CA ALA A 14 2.09 -6.89 -11.71
C ALA A 14 2.48 -5.61 -10.94
N ARG A 15 3.24 -4.71 -11.58
CA ARG A 15 3.58 -3.39 -11.01
C ARG A 15 2.34 -2.60 -10.66
N ARG A 16 1.38 -2.48 -11.59
CA ARG A 16 0.13 -1.74 -11.35
C ARG A 16 -0.69 -2.37 -10.22
N GLY A 17 -0.75 -3.70 -10.14
CA GLY A 17 -1.41 -4.40 -9.04
C GLY A 17 -0.78 -4.10 -7.69
N LEU A 18 0.55 -4.12 -7.61
CA LEU A 18 1.28 -3.80 -6.37
C LEU A 18 1.16 -2.32 -5.99
N GLN A 19 1.20 -1.42 -6.97
CA GLN A 19 0.94 0.00 -6.75
C GLN A 19 -0.47 0.23 -6.20
N ALA A 20 -1.49 -0.44 -6.77
CA ALA A 20 -2.86 -0.33 -6.28
C ALA A 20 -3.01 -0.79 -4.83
N LEU A 21 -2.34 -1.89 -4.44
CA LEU A 21 -2.31 -2.35 -3.05
C LEU A 21 -1.60 -1.35 -2.12
N TYR A 22 -0.53 -0.73 -2.60
CA TYR A 22 0.15 0.32 -1.85
C TYR A 22 -0.74 1.55 -1.65
N ASP A 23 -1.42 1.99 -2.70
CA ASP A 23 -2.34 3.12 -2.66
C ASP A 23 -3.54 2.83 -1.73
N GLU A 24 -4.06 1.60 -1.74
CA GLU A 24 -5.09 1.14 -0.80
C GLU A 24 -4.61 1.19 0.65
N GLY A 25 -3.38 0.76 0.92
CA GLY A 25 -2.76 0.88 2.24
C GLY A 25 -2.62 2.34 2.69
N CYS A 26 -2.19 3.24 1.81
CA CYS A 26 -2.13 4.67 2.08
C CYS A 26 -3.51 5.24 2.42
N ALA A 27 -4.54 4.90 1.63
CA ALA A 27 -5.91 5.31 1.88
C ALA A 27 -6.44 4.78 3.23
N GLY A 28 -6.07 3.54 3.60
CA GLY A 28 -6.39 2.97 4.91
C GLY A 28 -5.80 3.75 6.08
N ILE A 29 -4.55 4.20 5.96
CA ILE A 29 -3.91 5.08 6.96
C ILE A 29 -4.64 6.42 7.07
N GLU A 30 -4.89 7.09 5.94
CA GLU A 30 -5.59 8.37 5.91
C GLU A 30 -6.99 8.26 6.53
N PHE A 31 -7.69 7.17 6.23
CA PHE A 31 -9.00 6.88 6.80
C PHE A 31 -8.94 6.67 8.32
N ALA A 32 -8.01 5.84 8.80
CA ALA A 32 -7.85 5.56 10.23
C ALA A 32 -7.47 6.82 11.02
N GLN A 33 -6.60 7.68 10.47
CA GLN A 33 -6.23 8.95 11.07
C GLN A 33 -7.41 9.94 11.09
N GLY A 34 -8.14 10.06 9.97
CA GLY A 34 -9.28 10.97 9.85
C GLY A 34 -10.46 10.62 10.77
N HIS A 35 -10.57 9.35 11.19
CA HIS A 35 -11.63 8.86 12.08
C HIS A 35 -11.14 8.55 13.50
N ALA A 36 -9.88 8.84 13.81
CA ALA A 36 -9.31 8.57 15.12
C ALA A 36 -10.01 9.39 16.20
N ARG A 37 -10.33 8.74 17.32
CA ARG A 37 -10.98 9.33 18.48
C ARG A 37 -9.98 9.49 19.61
N ILE A 38 -10.07 10.61 20.31
CA ILE A 38 -9.28 10.88 21.51
C ILE A 38 -10.14 10.60 22.73
N ASP A 39 -9.60 9.84 23.67
CA ASP A 39 -10.14 9.67 25.01
C ASP A 39 -9.83 10.93 25.85
N PRO A 40 -10.84 11.70 26.28
CA PRO A 40 -10.63 12.93 27.04
C PRO A 40 -10.04 12.69 28.43
N ALA A 41 -10.15 11.47 29.00
CA ALA A 41 -9.58 11.17 30.31
C ALA A 41 -8.05 11.03 30.26
N THR A 42 -7.53 10.52 29.14
CA THR A 42 -6.10 10.24 28.95
C THR A 42 -5.42 11.23 27.99
N MET A 43 -6.20 12.02 27.26
CA MET A 43 -5.73 12.91 26.18
C MET A 43 -4.95 12.15 25.09
N ASP A 44 -5.28 10.88 24.91
CA ASP A 44 -4.62 9.95 23.97
C ASP A 44 -5.69 9.28 23.08
N TYR A 45 -5.28 8.62 22.00
CA TYR A 45 -6.20 7.87 21.16
C TYR A 45 -6.90 6.75 21.94
N THR A 46 -8.19 6.53 21.65
CA THR A 46 -8.92 5.38 22.18
C THR A 46 -8.24 4.07 21.75
N ALA A 47 -8.44 3.00 22.52
CA ALA A 47 -7.90 1.68 22.17
C ALA A 47 -8.32 1.25 20.75
N GLU A 48 -9.58 1.46 20.39
CA GLU A 48 -10.12 1.18 19.05
C GLU A 48 -9.40 1.97 17.95
N SER A 49 -9.12 3.27 18.20
CA SER A 49 -8.40 4.09 17.22
C SER A 49 -6.93 3.71 17.08
N LYS A 50 -6.28 3.27 18.17
CA LYS A 50 -4.92 2.74 18.14
C LYS A 50 -4.86 1.44 17.35
N GLU A 51 -5.78 0.52 17.63
CA GLU A 51 -5.88 -0.76 16.92
C GLU A 51 -6.14 -0.55 15.43
N ALA A 52 -7.06 0.35 15.07
CA ALA A 52 -7.34 0.67 13.67
C ALA A 52 -6.12 1.27 12.95
N GLN A 53 -5.36 2.16 13.62
CA GLN A 53 -4.13 2.71 13.06
C GLN A 53 -3.04 1.65 12.90
N GLU A 54 -2.88 0.76 13.88
CA GLU A 54 -1.91 -0.34 13.82
C GLU A 54 -2.22 -1.29 12.66
N GLN A 55 -3.47 -1.72 12.51
CA GLN A 55 -3.91 -2.57 11.39
C GLN A 55 -3.69 -1.89 10.03
N ALA A 56 -4.04 -0.60 9.90
CA ALA A 56 -3.79 0.14 8.68
C ALA A 56 -2.29 0.23 8.35
N TYR A 57 -1.45 0.38 9.38
CA TYR A 57 0.01 0.43 9.22
C TYR A 57 0.61 -0.92 8.83
N GLU A 58 0.12 -2.02 9.38
CA GLU A 58 0.53 -3.36 8.97
C GLU A 58 0.23 -3.62 7.49
N VAL A 59 -0.97 -3.27 7.03
CA VAL A 59 -1.39 -3.43 5.64
C VAL A 59 -0.52 -2.57 4.72
N TRP A 60 -0.36 -1.29 5.04
CA TRP A 60 0.48 -0.37 4.27
C TRP A 60 1.94 -0.83 4.20
N SER A 61 2.52 -1.20 5.35
CA SER A 61 3.91 -1.65 5.45
C SER A 61 4.17 -2.91 4.61
N ALA A 62 3.26 -3.88 4.65
CA ALA A 62 3.35 -5.08 3.85
C ALA A 62 3.23 -4.80 2.34
N ALA A 63 2.34 -3.87 1.94
CA ALA A 63 2.22 -3.45 0.55
C ALA A 63 3.47 -2.70 0.07
N TYR A 64 4.00 -1.79 0.88
CA TYR A 64 5.23 -1.05 0.60
C TYR A 64 6.43 -1.99 0.41
N ASP A 65 6.67 -2.93 1.34
CA ASP A 65 7.80 -3.86 1.24
C ASP A 65 7.72 -4.72 -0.03
N ARG A 66 6.53 -5.24 -0.37
CA ARG A 66 6.32 -6.01 -1.61
C ARG A 66 6.59 -5.17 -2.85
N PHE A 67 6.04 -3.95 -2.90
CA PHE A 67 6.21 -3.06 -4.04
C PHE A 67 7.66 -2.61 -4.22
N ALA A 68 8.32 -2.24 -3.12
CA ALA A 68 9.73 -1.86 -3.11
C ALA A 68 10.63 -3.02 -3.61
N ARG A 69 10.44 -4.23 -3.10
CA ARG A 69 11.17 -5.43 -3.57
C ARG A 69 10.94 -5.70 -5.05
N PHE A 70 9.69 -5.59 -5.52
CA PHE A 70 9.38 -5.77 -6.94
C PHE A 70 10.11 -4.75 -7.82
N ASN A 71 10.15 -3.48 -7.40
CA ASN A 71 10.84 -2.42 -8.15
C ASN A 71 12.36 -2.63 -8.20
N VAL A 72 12.96 -3.23 -7.18
CA VAL A 72 14.37 -3.61 -7.19
C VAL A 72 14.65 -4.75 -8.18
N LEU A 73 13.79 -5.77 -8.23
CA LEU A 73 13.97 -6.93 -9.12
C LEU A 73 13.63 -6.62 -10.58
N HIS A 74 12.67 -5.72 -10.79
CA HIS A 74 12.19 -5.29 -12.09
C HIS A 74 12.25 -3.76 -12.16
N PRO A 75 13.43 -3.15 -12.37
CA PRO A 75 13.52 -1.70 -12.50
C PRO A 75 12.77 -1.24 -13.76
N GLU A 76 12.13 -0.07 -13.68
CA GLU A 76 11.61 0.57 -14.89
C GLU A 76 12.78 0.88 -15.83
N ARG A 77 12.66 0.49 -17.10
CA ARG A 77 13.62 0.91 -18.11
C ARG A 77 13.44 2.41 -18.32
N VAL A 78 14.38 3.20 -17.83
CA VAL A 78 14.50 4.60 -18.24
C VAL A 78 14.79 4.56 -19.74
N ALA A 79 13.86 5.05 -20.56
CA ALA A 79 14.10 5.23 -21.98
C ALA A 79 15.30 6.20 -22.12
N ALA A 80 16.40 5.68 -22.66
CA ALA A 80 17.59 6.45 -23.02
C ALA A 80 17.36 7.23 -24.32
#